data_AF-A0A7S2MQK6-F1
#
_entry.id   AF-A0A7S2MQK6-F1
#
_cell.length_a   1.000
_cell.length_b   1.000
_cell.length_c   1.000
_cell.angle_alpha   90.00
_cell.angle_beta   90.00
_cell.angle_gamma   90.00
#
_symmetry.space_group_name_H-M   'P 1'
#
loop_
_entity.id
_entity.type
_entity.pdbx_description
1 polymer ?
#
loop_
_entity_poly.entity_id
_entity_poly.type
_entity_poly.pdbx_seq_one_letter_code
_entity_poly.pdbx_strand_id
1 'polypeptide(L)'
;DGSVAEFNTSSPKEAILAGDHVIEVSGIKGVAIKMLAEVRKEVRQGRLNMTLSRSRTFRATISKADTLGASFGVFNRVLVVQDVSEGPIQEWNLNNPDQLIQPGDQILEVNGSKDEAGAILDRLKAGGNLTITVLPLGGAGSAKVE
;
A
#
# COMPACT_ATOMS: atom_id res chain seq x y z
N ASP A 1 19.89 -10.70 -15.40
CA ASP A 1 19.94 -12.17 -15.42
C ASP A 1 19.19 -12.72 -14.21
N GLY A 2 18.75 -13.98 -14.24
CA GLY A 2 18.06 -14.64 -13.12
C GLY A 2 16.58 -14.98 -13.37
N SER A 3 16.01 -15.79 -12.48
CA SER A 3 14.69 -16.43 -12.66
C SER A 3 13.53 -15.44 -12.86
N VAL A 4 13.59 -14.26 -12.25
CA VAL A 4 12.58 -13.20 -12.47
C VAL A 4 12.68 -12.62 -13.89
N ALA A 5 13.90 -12.42 -14.41
CA ALA A 5 14.07 -11.91 -15.77
C ALA A 5 13.60 -12.94 -16.82
N GLU A 6 13.87 -14.22 -16.60
CA GLU A 6 13.38 -15.32 -17.43
C GLU A 6 11.85 -15.44 -17.40
N PHE A 7 11.25 -15.36 -16.20
CA PHE A 7 9.79 -15.33 -16.03
C PHE A 7 9.16 -14.13 -16.75
N ASN A 8 9.70 -12.93 -16.57
CA ASN A 8 9.18 -11.72 -17.21
C ASN A 8 9.28 -11.77 -18.74
N THR A 9 10.32 -12.41 -19.28
CA THR A 9 10.51 -12.58 -20.73
C THR A 9 9.51 -13.59 -21.29
N SER A 10 9.29 -14.70 -20.59
CA SER A 10 8.37 -15.76 -21.02
C SER A 10 6.89 -15.44 -20.78
N SER A 11 6.60 -14.61 -19.78
CA SER A 11 5.24 -14.28 -19.33
C SER A 11 5.02 -12.76 -19.23
N PRO A 12 5.09 -11.99 -20.34
CA PRO A 12 5.09 -10.52 -20.30
C PRO A 12 3.80 -9.91 -19.72
N LYS A 13 2.67 -10.63 -19.79
CA LYS A 13 1.39 -10.19 -19.19
C LYS A 13 1.37 -10.29 -17.66
N GLU A 14 2.21 -11.16 -17.10
CA GLU A 14 2.34 -11.42 -15.66
C GLU A 14 3.69 -10.95 -15.11
N ALA A 15 4.48 -10.23 -15.93
CA ALA A 15 5.83 -9.82 -15.58
C ALA A 15 5.87 -9.14 -14.22
N ILE A 16 6.79 -9.55 -13.36
CA ILE A 16 7.03 -9.00 -12.03
C ILE A 16 7.78 -7.67 -12.17
N LEU A 17 7.20 -6.59 -11.66
CA LEU A 17 7.75 -5.24 -11.75
C LEU A 17 8.11 -4.71 -10.36
N ALA A 18 8.99 -3.71 -10.33
CA ALA A 18 9.23 -2.95 -9.10
C ALA A 18 7.91 -2.31 -8.64
N GLY A 19 7.57 -2.49 -7.37
CA GLY A 19 6.28 -2.08 -6.80
C GLY A 19 5.21 -3.16 -6.78
N ASP A 20 5.46 -4.35 -7.34
CA ASP A 20 4.60 -5.50 -7.09
C ASP A 20 4.82 -6.02 -5.65
N HIS A 21 3.72 -6.21 -4.92
CA HIS A 21 3.75 -6.68 -3.55
C HIS A 21 3.51 -8.18 -3.49
N VAL A 22 4.45 -8.93 -2.92
CA VAL A 22 4.24 -10.37 -2.66
C VAL A 22 3.25 -10.50 -1.50
N ILE A 23 2.05 -10.98 -1.81
CA ILE A 23 0.96 -11.16 -0.83
C ILE A 23 0.79 -12.64 -0.42
N GLU A 24 1.41 -13.55 -1.16
CA GLU A 24 1.35 -14.99 -0.92
C GLU A 24 2.60 -15.68 -1.49
N VAL A 25 3.12 -16.66 -0.76
CA VAL A 25 4.18 -17.56 -1.22
C VAL A 25 3.74 -19.00 -0.97
N SER A 26 3.54 -19.78 -2.04
CA SER A 26 3.18 -21.20 -1.98
C SER A 26 2.05 -21.54 -0.99
N GLY A 27 1.02 -20.69 -0.92
CA GLY A 27 -0.11 -20.84 0.01
C GLY A 27 0.04 -20.10 1.35
N ILE A 28 1.23 -19.57 1.66
CA ILE A 28 1.52 -18.82 2.90
C ILE A 28 1.26 -17.33 2.69
N LYS A 29 0.41 -16.73 3.54
CA LYS A 29 0.02 -15.32 3.52
C LYS A 29 0.29 -14.61 4.85
N GLY A 30 0.17 -13.29 4.85
CA GLY A 30 0.15 -12.47 6.06
C GLY A 30 1.55 -12.12 6.56
N VAL A 31 2.04 -12.81 7.60
CA VAL A 31 3.29 -12.42 8.27
C VAL A 31 4.49 -12.61 7.34
N ALA A 32 5.14 -11.50 6.98
CA ALA A 32 6.27 -11.47 6.03
C ALA A 32 7.39 -12.46 6.37
N ILE A 33 7.69 -12.65 7.66
CA ILE A 33 8.75 -13.59 8.07
C ILE A 33 8.42 -15.05 7.72
N LYS A 34 7.14 -15.43 7.75
CA LYS A 34 6.67 -16.77 7.34
C LYS A 34 6.75 -16.93 5.83
N MET A 35 6.33 -15.90 5.09
CA MET A 35 6.46 -15.88 3.62
C MET A 35 7.95 -15.99 3.20
N LEU A 36 8.85 -15.26 3.85
CA LEU A 36 10.29 -15.35 3.60
C LEU A 36 10.88 -16.72 3.94
N ALA A 37 10.44 -17.35 5.03
CA ALA A 37 10.86 -18.71 5.36
C ALA A 37 10.42 -19.70 4.27
N GLU A 38 9.20 -19.54 3.75
CA GLU A 38 8.69 -20.38 2.67
C GLU A 38 9.47 -20.17 1.37
N VAL A 39 9.80 -18.93 0.99
CA VAL A 39 10.67 -18.67 -0.17
C VAL A 39 11.98 -19.45 -0.05
N ARG A 40 12.65 -19.41 1.12
CA ARG A 40 13.91 -20.13 1.34
C ARG A 40 13.77 -21.65 1.25
N LYS A 41 12.62 -22.20 1.65
CA LYS A 41 12.31 -23.63 1.58
C LYS A 41 12.07 -24.06 0.13
N GLU A 42 11.28 -23.31 -0.62
CA GLU A 42 10.82 -23.66 -1.96
C GLU A 42 11.89 -23.41 -3.04
N VAL A 43 12.76 -22.41 -2.86
CA VAL A 43 13.92 -22.20 -3.76
C VAL A 43 14.81 -23.44 -3.82
N ARG A 44 14.96 -24.21 -2.73
CA ARG A 44 15.71 -25.48 -2.73
C ARG A 44 15.03 -26.58 -3.55
N GLN A 45 13.73 -26.47 -3.81
CA GLN A 45 12.94 -27.42 -4.58
C GLN A 45 12.84 -27.04 -6.06
N GLY A 46 13.39 -25.89 -6.46
CA GLY A 46 13.45 -25.44 -7.86
C GLY A 46 12.15 -24.86 -8.42
N ARG A 47 11.12 -24.67 -7.60
CA ARG A 47 9.86 -24.03 -8.00
C ARG A 47 9.35 -23.12 -6.89
N LEU A 48 8.97 -21.90 -7.24
CA LEU A 48 8.41 -20.92 -6.32
C LEU A 48 7.11 -20.37 -6.91
N ASN A 49 5.99 -20.55 -6.21
CA ASN A 49 4.72 -19.96 -6.59
C ASN A 49 4.48 -18.74 -5.71
N MET A 50 4.22 -17.57 -6.32
CA MET A 50 3.91 -16.34 -5.60
C MET A 50 2.66 -15.69 -6.18
N THR A 51 1.83 -15.12 -5.31
CA THR A 51 0.78 -14.21 -5.73
C THR A 51 1.26 -12.80 -5.45
N LEU A 52 1.23 -11.96 -6.48
CA LEU A 52 1.60 -10.56 -6.37
C LEU A 52 0.36 -9.67 -6.50
N SER A 53 0.29 -8.64 -5.67
CA SER A 53 -0.63 -7.52 -5.87
C SER A 53 0.10 -6.40 -6.60
N ARG A 54 -0.37 -6.08 -7.80
CA ARG A 54 0.01 -4.84 -8.48
C ARG A 54 -0.99 -3.77 -8.10
N SER A 55 -0.71 -3.12 -6.98
CA SER A 55 -1.50 -1.99 -6.53
C SER A 55 -1.32 -0.81 -7.49
N ARG A 56 -2.34 -0.54 -8.30
CA ARG A 56 -2.42 0.72 -9.03
C ARG A 56 -2.84 1.79 -8.04
N THR A 57 -2.23 2.97 -8.12
CA THR A 57 -2.67 4.10 -7.33
C THR A 57 -4.12 4.44 -7.66
N PHE A 58 -4.91 4.82 -6.67
CA PHE A 58 -6.23 5.39 -6.89
C PHE A 58 -6.30 6.80 -6.31
N ARG A 59 -7.33 7.54 -6.70
CA ARG A 59 -7.56 8.91 -6.26
C ARG A 59 -8.82 8.96 -5.40
N ALA A 60 -8.69 9.47 -4.19
CA ALA A 60 -9.81 9.74 -3.31
C ALA A 60 -10.07 11.25 -3.21
N THR A 61 -11.34 11.63 -3.22
CA THR A 61 -11.77 13.02 -3.03
C THR A 61 -12.52 13.11 -1.71
N ILE A 62 -11.97 13.85 -0.76
CA ILE A 62 -12.43 13.90 0.63
C ILE A 62 -12.70 15.35 1.00
N SER A 63 -13.93 15.63 1.43
CA SER A 63 -14.29 16.92 2.01
C SER A 63 -14.12 16.84 3.53
N LYS A 64 -13.33 17.74 4.12
CA LYS A 64 -13.20 17.81 5.58
C LYS A 64 -13.43 19.22 6.11
N ALA A 65 -14.03 19.29 7.30
CA ALA A 65 -14.03 20.50 8.12
C ALA A 65 -12.68 20.62 8.83
N ASP A 66 -12.48 19.85 9.90
CA ASP A 66 -11.29 19.97 10.77
C ASP A 66 -10.37 18.74 10.74
N THR A 67 -10.94 17.52 10.70
CA THR A 67 -10.21 16.24 10.77
C THR A 67 -10.44 15.35 9.55
N LEU A 68 -9.49 14.46 9.27
CA LEU A 68 -9.61 13.41 8.25
C LEU A 68 -10.17 12.09 8.80
N GLY A 69 -10.18 11.90 10.12
CA GLY A 69 -10.43 10.58 10.71
C GLY A 69 -9.30 9.61 10.40
N ALA A 70 -8.04 10.07 10.39
CA ALA A 70 -6.86 9.21 10.26
C ALA A 70 -5.62 9.86 10.86
N SER A 71 -4.65 9.04 11.22
CA SER A 71 -3.31 9.50 11.61
C SER A 71 -2.28 9.10 10.56
N PHE A 72 -1.22 9.92 10.43
CA PHE A 72 -0.19 9.75 9.42
C PHE A 72 1.19 9.78 10.05
N GLY A 73 2.08 8.94 9.54
CA GLY A 73 3.49 8.90 9.92
C GLY A 73 4.38 9.05 8.69
N VAL A 74 5.56 9.62 8.87
CA VAL A 74 6.57 9.68 7.80
C VAL A 74 7.54 8.51 7.96
N PHE A 75 7.65 7.67 6.94
CA PHE A 75 8.59 6.56 6.89
C PHE A 75 9.39 6.61 5.59
N ASN A 76 10.72 6.67 5.68
CA ASN A 76 11.61 6.77 4.52
C ASN A 76 11.19 7.84 3.49
N ARG A 77 10.83 9.05 3.96
CA ARG A 77 10.35 10.18 3.14
C ARG A 77 9.00 9.98 2.45
N VAL A 78 8.25 8.94 2.80
CA VAL A 78 6.89 8.69 2.33
C VAL A 78 5.90 8.90 3.46
N LEU A 79 4.71 9.42 3.14
CA LEU A 79 3.64 9.56 4.11
C LEU A 79 2.78 8.29 4.13
N VAL A 80 2.63 7.70 5.31
CA VAL A 80 1.94 6.41 5.53
C VAL A 80 0.76 6.61 6.46
N VAL A 81 -0.39 6.03 6.12
CA VAL A 81 -1.55 5.95 7.00
C VAL A 81 -1.21 5.03 8.17
N GLN A 82 -1.29 5.53 9.40
CA GLN A 82 -0.99 4.75 10.61
C GLN A 82 -2.25 4.15 11.22
N ASP A 83 -3.35 4.91 11.21
CA ASP A 83 -4.64 4.48 11.75
C ASP A 83 -5.77 5.20 11.03
N VAL A 84 -6.93 4.58 10.95
CA VAL A 84 -8.17 5.17 10.43
C VAL A 84 -9.22 5.12 11.53
N SER A 85 -9.72 6.31 11.89
CA SER A 85 -10.73 6.53 12.91
C SER A 85 -12.01 7.10 12.29
N GLU A 86 -13.01 7.38 13.12
CA GLU A 86 -14.26 7.98 12.67
C GLU A 86 -14.01 9.34 11.98
N GLY A 87 -14.57 9.51 10.79
CA GLY A 87 -14.45 10.75 10.02
C GLY A 87 -14.45 10.54 8.49
N PRO A 88 -14.06 11.57 7.73
CA PRO A 88 -14.20 11.59 6.27
C PRO A 88 -13.51 10.44 5.52
N ILE A 89 -12.37 9.94 6.01
CA ILE A 89 -11.73 8.75 5.39
C ILE A 89 -12.56 7.49 5.60
N GLN A 90 -13.20 7.33 6.77
CA GLN A 90 -14.11 6.22 7.01
C GLN A 90 -15.33 6.30 6.08
N GLU A 91 -15.91 7.49 5.92
CA GLU A 91 -17.02 7.72 4.98
C GLU A 91 -16.63 7.41 3.53
N TRP A 92 -15.43 7.82 3.11
CA TRP A 92 -14.88 7.43 1.80
C TRP A 92 -14.83 5.91 1.66
N ASN A 93 -14.25 5.21 2.64
CA ASN A 93 -14.09 3.76 2.63
C ASN A 93 -15.45 3.03 2.55
N LEU A 94 -16.47 3.50 3.27
CA LEU A 94 -17.82 2.93 3.22
C LEU A 94 -18.45 3.05 1.82
N ASN A 95 -18.19 4.16 1.13
CA ASN A 95 -18.73 4.42 -0.20
C ASN A 95 -17.88 3.82 -1.35
N ASN A 96 -16.63 3.42 -1.07
CA ASN A 96 -15.67 2.96 -2.07
C ASN A 96 -14.98 1.65 -1.61
N PRO A 97 -15.71 0.51 -1.56
CA PRO A 97 -15.19 -0.75 -1.01
C PRO A 97 -14.00 -1.33 -1.78
N ASP A 98 -13.83 -0.96 -3.05
CA ASP A 98 -12.70 -1.39 -3.90
C ASP A 98 -11.49 -0.44 -3.82
N GLN A 99 -11.61 0.68 -3.10
CA GLN A 99 -10.60 1.75 -3.01
C GLN A 99 -10.47 2.23 -1.56
N LEU A 100 -10.29 1.27 -0.67
CA LEU A 100 -10.10 1.51 0.76
C LEU A 100 -8.77 2.21 1.01
N ILE A 101 -8.81 3.17 1.91
CA ILE A 101 -7.65 3.80 2.54
C ILE A 101 -7.49 3.15 3.92
N GLN A 102 -6.39 2.45 4.13
CA GLN A 102 -6.16 1.63 5.31
C GLN A 102 -4.76 1.86 5.90
N PRO A 103 -4.54 1.46 7.17
CA PRO A 103 -3.20 1.46 7.75
C PRO A 103 -2.19 0.73 6.87
N GLY A 104 -1.05 1.38 6.64
CA GLY A 104 0.01 0.90 5.74
C GLY A 104 -0.04 1.49 4.33
N ASP A 105 -1.16 2.07 3.90
CA ASP A 105 -1.25 2.72 2.60
C ASP A 105 -0.39 3.98 2.54
N GLN A 106 0.14 4.27 1.36
CA GLN A 106 0.98 5.44 1.13
C GLN A 106 0.20 6.56 0.45
N ILE A 107 0.34 7.77 0.99
CA ILE A 107 -0.15 8.99 0.36
C ILE A 107 0.97 9.59 -0.49
N LEU A 108 0.80 9.54 -1.80
CA LEU A 108 1.82 9.98 -2.76
C LEU A 108 1.62 11.41 -3.24
N GLU A 109 0.39 11.90 -3.20
CA GLU A 109 0.03 13.21 -3.73
C GLU A 109 -1.18 13.77 -2.98
N VAL A 110 -1.19 15.08 -2.75
CA VAL A 110 -2.34 15.82 -2.19
C VAL A 110 -2.55 17.07 -3.03
N ASN A 111 -3.74 17.22 -3.61
CA ASN A 111 -4.14 18.36 -4.44
C ASN A 111 -3.18 18.66 -5.60
N GLY A 112 -2.66 17.63 -6.27
CA GLY A 112 -1.72 17.80 -7.39
C GLY A 112 -0.25 17.89 -6.98
N SER A 113 0.06 17.99 -5.69
CA SER A 113 1.42 18.15 -5.19
C SER A 113 2.05 16.82 -4.78
N LYS A 114 3.17 16.47 -5.42
CA LYS A 114 4.02 15.28 -5.15
C LYS A 114 5.30 15.66 -4.38
N ASP A 115 5.15 16.55 -3.41
CA ASP A 115 6.27 17.08 -2.62
C ASP A 115 6.80 16.04 -1.62
N GLU A 116 7.85 16.38 -0.87
CA GLU A 116 8.33 15.53 0.23
C GLU A 116 7.26 15.35 1.32
N ALA A 117 7.31 14.23 2.05
CA ALA A 117 6.24 13.83 2.98
C ALA A 117 5.84 14.90 4.02
N GLY A 118 6.77 15.77 4.45
CA GLY A 118 6.46 16.89 5.34
C GLY A 118 5.47 17.89 4.72
N ALA A 119 5.71 18.28 3.47
CA ALA A 119 4.84 19.20 2.74
C ALA A 119 3.48 18.55 2.41
N ILE A 120 3.46 17.24 2.09
CA ILE A 120 2.22 16.48 1.92
C ILE A 120 1.41 16.49 3.23
N LEU A 121 2.07 16.26 4.37
CA LEU A 121 1.41 16.26 5.69
C LEU A 121 0.81 17.64 6.03
N ASP A 122 1.51 18.73 5.74
CA ASP A 122 0.99 20.08 5.99
C ASP A 122 -0.23 20.39 5.11
N ARG A 123 -0.25 19.90 3.85
CA ARG A 123 -1.43 20.01 2.97
C ARG A 123 -2.61 19.18 3.45
N LEU A 124 -2.39 17.99 4.01
CA LEU A 124 -3.46 17.20 4.61
C LEU A 124 -4.06 17.88 5.84
N LYS A 125 -3.28 18.69 6.56
CA LYS A 125 -3.79 19.46 7.71
C LYS A 125 -4.63 20.64 7.25
N ALA A 126 -4.32 21.25 6.10
CA ALA A 126 -5.11 22.34 5.55
C ALA A 126 -6.60 21.96 5.39
N GLY A 127 -7.52 22.88 5.70
CA GLY A 127 -8.96 22.64 5.62
C GLY A 127 -9.47 22.57 4.17
N GLY A 128 -10.65 21.99 3.98
CA GLY A 128 -11.36 21.98 2.70
C GLY A 128 -11.31 20.65 1.95
N ASN A 129 -11.48 20.73 0.62
CA ASN A 129 -11.51 19.55 -0.25
C ASN A 129 -10.10 19.07 -0.57
N LEU A 130 -9.86 17.78 -0.35
CA LEU A 130 -8.60 17.11 -0.60
C LEU A 130 -8.80 16.07 -1.69
N THR A 131 -7.96 16.13 -2.71
CA THR A 131 -7.77 15.07 -3.69
C THR A 131 -6.46 14.38 -3.37
N ILE A 132 -6.51 13.13 -2.91
CA ILE A 132 -5.34 12.37 -2.50
C ILE A 132 -5.09 11.21 -3.45
N THR A 133 -3.83 11.03 -3.85
CA THR A 133 -3.40 9.83 -4.60
C THR A 133 -2.83 8.83 -3.61
N VAL A 134 -3.46 7.67 -3.53
CA VAL A 134 -3.15 6.61 -2.58
C VAL A 134 -2.54 5.44 -3.33
N LEU A 135 -1.42 4.92 -2.82
CA LEU A 135 -0.88 3.63 -3.22
C LEU A 135 -1.30 2.60 -2.16
N PRO A 136 -2.27 1.72 -2.47
CA PRO A 136 -2.71 0.72 -1.52
C PRO A 136 -1.64 -0.35 -1.32
N LEU A 137 -1.21 -0.58 -0.09
CA LEU A 137 -0.19 -1.59 0.23
C LEU A 137 -0.77 -2.85 0.86
N GLY A 138 -2.10 -2.96 0.89
CA GLY A 138 -2.81 -4.18 1.26
C GLY A 138 -2.84 -4.44 2.76
N GLY A 139 -2.82 -3.40 3.60
CA GLY A 139 -3.14 -3.53 5.02
C GLY A 139 -2.22 -4.49 5.80
N ALA A 140 -0.91 -4.44 5.61
CA ALA A 140 0.05 -5.16 6.45
C ALA A 140 0.46 -4.32 7.67
N GLY A 141 -0.50 -3.92 8.51
CA GLY A 141 -0.26 -2.83 9.47
C GLY A 141 -1.09 -2.82 10.75
N SER A 142 -1.45 -3.98 11.29
CA SER A 142 -1.90 -4.08 12.68
C SER A 142 -1.42 -5.38 13.34
N ALA A 143 -0.11 -5.64 13.23
CA ALA A 143 0.54 -6.36 14.31
C ALA A 143 0.69 -5.37 15.47
N LYS A 144 -0.34 -5.29 16.33
CA LYS A 144 -0.11 -4.85 17.71
C LYS A 144 0.94 -5.81 18.26
N VAL A 145 2.15 -5.30 18.44
CA VAL A 145 3.12 -5.95 19.32
C VAL A 145 2.60 -5.68 20.73
N GLU A 146 1.92 -6.67 21.30
CA GLU A 146 1.84 -6.81 22.76
C GLU A 146 3.19 -7.28 23.30
#